data_AF-A0A7K2YEQ1-F1
#
_entry.id   AF-A0A7K2YEQ1-F1
#
_cell.length_a   1.000
_cell.length_b   1.000
_cell.length_c   1.000
_cell.angle_alpha   90.00
_cell.angle_beta   90.00
_cell.angle_gamma   90.00
#
_symmetry.space_group_name_H-M   'P 1'
#
loop_
_entity.id
_entity.type
_entity.pdbx_description
1 polymer ?
#
loop_
_entity_poly.entity_id
_entity_poly.type
_entity_poly.pdbx_seq_one_letter_code
_entity_poly.pdbx_strand_id
1 'polypeptide(L)'
;AARVLVRAVPGARPARSVRSGGERPTVHATAGERSGPVVRKLVQELLDTVEGTIGVITPVGHTDDLAGDLAGLDERVQLMDALDAKGLEFDAAVIVDPRGVVEQSPNGMRTLYVALTRATRLLAVVTADPDWTADLLGIEAS
;
A
#
# COMPACT_ATOMS: atom_id res chain seq x y z
N ALA A 1 -0.95 -9.86 -2.62
CA ALA A 1 -2.26 -9.38 -3.11
C ALA A 1 -3.36 -10.44 -3.04
N ALA A 2 -3.24 -11.60 -3.69
CA ALA A 2 -4.32 -12.59 -3.79
C ALA A 2 -4.99 -13.02 -2.46
N ARG A 3 -4.26 -13.11 -1.33
CA ARG A 3 -4.84 -13.49 -0.03
C ARG A 3 -5.44 -12.33 0.78
N VAL A 4 -4.85 -11.14 0.76
CA VAL A 4 -5.54 -9.93 1.28
C VAL A 4 -6.78 -9.60 0.46
N LEU A 5 -6.81 -9.90 -0.84
CA LEU A 5 -8.04 -9.85 -1.63
C LEU A 5 -9.12 -10.82 -1.10
N VAL A 6 -8.73 -12.01 -0.63
CA VAL A 6 -9.64 -13.01 -0.04
C VAL A 6 -10.14 -12.59 1.35
N ARG A 7 -9.30 -11.94 2.17
CA ARG A 7 -9.69 -11.42 3.49
C ARG A 7 -10.52 -10.14 3.40
N ALA A 8 -10.17 -9.23 2.48
CA ALA A 8 -10.77 -7.90 2.35
C ALA A 8 -12.21 -7.93 1.87
N VAL A 9 -12.55 -8.89 1.01
CA VAL A 9 -13.93 -9.11 0.60
C VAL A 9 -14.10 -10.60 0.32
N PRO A 10 -14.64 -11.40 1.27
CA PRO A 10 -14.98 -12.79 1.02
C PRO A 10 -15.96 -12.87 -0.17
N GLY A 11 -15.53 -13.47 -1.29
CA GLY A 11 -16.31 -13.54 -2.53
C GLY A 11 -16.01 -12.45 -3.56
N ALA A 12 -15.08 -11.53 -3.32
CA ALA A 12 -14.54 -10.71 -4.41
C ALA A 12 -13.85 -11.63 -5.40
N ARG A 13 -14.46 -11.77 -6.57
CA ARG A 13 -13.71 -12.23 -7.75
C ARG A 13 -12.68 -11.14 -8.01
N PRO A 14 -11.38 -11.45 -8.01
CA PRO A 14 -10.38 -10.50 -8.49
C PRO A 14 -10.90 -9.93 -9.80
N ALA A 15 -10.93 -8.60 -9.94
CA ALA A 15 -11.30 -8.00 -11.21
C ALA A 15 -10.49 -8.72 -12.30
N ARG A 16 -11.23 -9.32 -13.23
CA ARG A 16 -10.80 -10.28 -14.24
C ARG A 16 -9.36 -10.00 -14.69
N SER A 17 -8.43 -10.86 -14.26
CA SER A 17 -7.02 -10.84 -14.65
C SER A 17 -6.25 -9.59 -14.22
N VAL A 18 -5.64 -9.64 -13.04
CA VAL A 18 -4.33 -9.00 -12.88
C VAL A 18 -3.47 -9.61 -13.99
N ARG A 19 -3.07 -8.79 -14.96
CA ARG A 19 -2.24 -9.22 -16.10
C ARG A 19 -1.09 -10.04 -15.54
N SER A 20 -0.84 -11.21 -16.12
CA SER A 20 0.18 -12.18 -15.71
C SER A 20 1.64 -11.67 -15.74
N GLY A 21 1.86 -10.35 -15.76
CA GLY A 21 3.16 -9.69 -15.76
C GLY A 21 3.33 -8.62 -14.67
N GLY A 22 2.43 -8.52 -13.70
CA GLY A 22 2.66 -7.66 -12.52
C GLY A 22 3.55 -8.36 -11.50
N GLU A 23 4.63 -7.71 -11.08
CA GLU A 23 5.53 -8.24 -10.05
C GLU A 23 4.76 -8.54 -8.75
N ARG A 24 5.26 -9.51 -7.97
CA ARG A 24 4.63 -9.85 -6.69
C ARG A 24 4.71 -8.65 -5.75
N PRO A 25 3.61 -8.29 -5.06
CA PRO A 25 3.67 -7.24 -4.06
C PRO A 25 4.72 -7.56 -2.99
N THR A 26 5.51 -6.57 -2.61
CA THR A 26 6.50 -6.70 -1.54
C THR A 26 5.93 -6.18 -0.23
N VAL A 27 6.28 -6.80 0.89
CA VAL A 27 5.84 -6.41 2.22
C VAL A 27 7.06 -6.08 3.06
N HIS A 28 7.04 -4.91 3.70
CA HIS A 28 8.14 -4.36 4.48
C HIS A 28 7.67 -4.11 5.91
N ALA A 29 8.25 -4.85 6.85
CA ALA A 29 7.97 -4.66 8.26
C ALA A 29 8.80 -3.49 8.81
N THR A 30 8.19 -2.58 9.57
CA THR A 30 8.95 -1.53 10.29
C THR A 30 9.49 -2.01 11.64
N ALA A 31 9.11 -3.22 12.09
CA ALA A 31 9.56 -3.82 13.35
C ALA A 31 9.41 -2.90 14.58
N GLY A 32 8.36 -2.06 14.62
CA GLY A 32 8.10 -1.11 15.70
C GLY A 32 8.83 0.24 15.55
N GLU A 33 9.65 0.41 14.51
CA GLU A 33 10.26 1.68 14.17
C GLU A 33 9.31 2.58 13.36
N ARG A 34 9.70 3.85 13.21
CA ARG A 34 8.97 4.81 12.36
C ARG A 34 8.94 4.33 10.92
N SER A 35 7.76 4.41 10.28
CA SER A 35 7.57 4.02 8.88
C SER A 35 8.25 4.97 7.89
N GLY A 36 8.40 6.25 8.24
CA GLY A 36 8.96 7.30 7.38
C GLY A 36 10.22 6.93 6.59
N PRO A 37 11.33 6.56 7.26
CA PRO A 37 12.56 6.17 6.57
C PRO A 37 12.41 4.97 5.64
N VAL A 38 11.59 3.98 6.04
CA VAL A 38 11.30 2.79 5.23
C VAL A 38 10.51 3.19 3.98
N VAL A 39 9.45 3.98 4.15
CA VAL A 39 8.63 4.49 3.03
C VAL A 39 9.48 5.31 2.08
N ARG A 40 10.30 6.24 2.58
CA ARG A 40 11.19 7.07 1.74
C ARG A 40 12.11 6.20 0.88
N LYS A 41 12.79 5.23 1.49
CA LYS A 41 13.69 4.32 0.78
C LYS A 41 12.95 3.58 -0.33
N LEU A 42 11.78 3.01 -0.02
CA LEU A 42 10.97 2.27 -1.01
C LEU A 42 10.50 3.15 -2.15
N VAL A 43 10.08 4.38 -1.86
CA VAL A 43 9.67 5.33 -2.89
C VAL A 43 10.85 5.67 -3.81
N GLN A 44 12.06 5.85 -3.27
CA GLN A 44 13.26 6.07 -4.10
C GLN A 44 13.56 4.88 -5.02
N GLU A 45 13.51 3.65 -4.50
CA GLU A 45 13.69 2.44 -5.31
C GLU A 45 12.62 2.32 -6.41
N LEU A 46 11.38 2.68 -6.10
CA LEU A 46 10.29 2.70 -7.09
C LEU A 46 10.48 3.80 -8.14
N LEU A 47 10.96 5.00 -7.76
CA LEU A 47 11.26 6.09 -8.69
C LEU A 47 12.31 5.70 -9.74
N ASP A 48 13.28 4.86 -9.35
CA ASP A 48 14.31 4.32 -10.24
C ASP A 48 13.77 3.19 -11.14
N THR A 49 12.63 2.58 -10.76
CA THR A 49 12.06 1.41 -11.44
C THR A 49 10.93 1.77 -12.41
N VAL A 50 10.11 2.78 -12.07
CA VAL A 50 9.00 3.24 -12.91
C VAL A 50 9.21 4.68 -13.36
N GLU A 51 8.89 4.97 -14.62
CA GLU A 51 8.90 6.35 -15.13
C GLU A 51 7.63 7.14 -14.74
N GLY A 52 6.55 6.44 -14.39
CA GLY A 52 5.25 7.03 -14.08
C GLY A 52 5.06 7.44 -12.61
N THR A 53 3.80 7.51 -12.18
CA THR A 53 3.43 8.06 -10.87
C THR A 53 3.51 7.05 -9.73
N ILE A 54 3.76 7.55 -8.52
CA ILE A 54 3.84 6.75 -7.30
C ILE A 54 2.87 7.30 -6.26
N GLY A 55 1.89 6.49 -5.87
CA GLY A 55 0.97 6.83 -4.78
C GLY A 55 1.46 6.29 -3.45
N VAL A 56 1.76 7.15 -2.49
CA VAL A 56 1.96 6.78 -1.08
C VAL A 56 0.64 6.99 -0.35
N ILE A 57 0.04 5.90 0.12
CA ILE A 57 -1.32 5.87 0.62
C ILE A 57 -1.31 5.49 2.10
N THR A 58 -1.81 6.38 2.96
CA THR A 58 -1.84 6.24 4.41
C THR A 58 -3.26 6.04 4.95
N PRO A 59 -3.43 5.70 6.24
CA PRO A 59 -4.71 5.88 6.92
C PRO A 59 -5.10 7.37 6.93
N VAL A 60 -6.41 7.64 7.00
CA VAL A 60 -6.98 9.00 7.07
C VAL A 60 -6.32 9.77 8.22
N GLY A 61 -5.88 11.00 7.94
CA GLY A 61 -5.25 11.88 8.92
C GLY A 61 -3.79 11.55 9.30
N HIS A 62 -3.13 10.62 8.60
CA HIS A 62 -1.74 10.23 8.88
C HIS A 62 -0.75 10.68 7.79
N THR A 63 -1.17 11.57 6.87
CA THR A 63 -0.26 12.12 5.86
C THR A 63 0.83 12.97 6.48
N ASP A 64 0.51 13.74 7.52
CA ASP A 64 1.48 14.64 8.18
C ASP A 64 2.63 13.87 8.85
N ASP A 65 2.40 12.62 9.26
CA ASP A 65 3.41 11.73 9.83
C ASP A 65 4.52 11.38 8.83
N LEU A 66 4.23 11.44 7.52
CA LEU A 66 5.16 11.12 6.44
C LEU A 66 5.59 12.33 5.61
N ALA A 67 4.88 13.45 5.70
CA ALA A 67 5.12 14.62 4.85
C ALA A 67 6.58 15.12 4.95
N GLY A 68 7.14 15.16 6.16
CA GLY A 68 8.54 15.53 6.39
C GLY A 68 9.54 14.54 5.80
N ASP A 69 9.28 13.24 5.93
CA ASP A 69 10.15 12.19 5.41
C ASP A 69 10.13 12.10 3.87
N LEU A 70 9.02 12.49 3.24
CA LEU A 70 8.86 12.48 1.78
C LEU A 70 9.13 13.83 1.12
N ALA A 71 9.42 14.86 1.92
CA ALA A 71 9.78 16.17 1.39
C ALA A 71 10.99 16.08 0.44
N GLY A 72 10.94 16.88 -0.62
CA GLY A 72 12.00 16.98 -1.63
C GLY A 72 12.18 15.75 -2.53
N LEU A 73 11.24 14.79 -2.49
CA LEU A 73 11.17 13.75 -3.52
C LEU A 73 10.60 14.30 -4.83
N ASP A 74 10.74 13.51 -5.89
CA ASP A 74 10.25 13.77 -7.24
C ASP A 74 8.74 14.13 -7.24
N GLU A 75 8.32 15.04 -8.12
CA GLU A 75 6.91 15.48 -8.25
C GLU A 75 5.95 14.35 -8.65
N ARG A 76 6.49 13.24 -9.16
CA ARG A 76 5.73 12.01 -9.44
C ARG A 76 5.24 11.28 -8.19
N VAL A 77 5.75 11.64 -7.01
CA VAL A 77 5.34 11.07 -5.71
C VAL A 77 4.16 11.85 -5.14
N GLN A 78 3.04 11.16 -4.94
CA GLN A 78 1.83 11.76 -4.38
C GLN A 78 1.51 11.08 -3.05
N LEU A 79 1.50 11.87 -1.96
CA LEU A 79 1.10 11.42 -0.64
C LEU A 79 -0.37 11.77 -0.39
N MET A 80 -1.16 10.78 0.01
CA MET A 80 -2.59 10.93 0.27
C MET A 80 -3.08 9.86 1.24
N ASP A 81 -4.30 10.03 1.73
CA ASP A 81 -4.97 8.96 2.47
C ASP A 81 -5.73 8.00 1.56
N ALA A 82 -6.15 6.88 2.15
CA ALA A 82 -6.83 5.80 1.42
C ALA A 82 -8.21 6.18 0.87
N LEU A 83 -8.86 7.24 1.38
CA LEU A 83 -10.13 7.72 0.84
C LEU A 83 -9.91 8.56 -0.41
N ASP A 84 -8.88 9.41 -0.40
CA ASP A 84 -8.51 10.28 -1.51
C ASP A 84 -7.91 9.49 -2.69
N ALA A 85 -7.29 8.35 -2.42
CA ALA A 85 -6.77 7.45 -3.45
C ALA A 85 -7.86 6.89 -4.39
N LYS A 86 -9.14 6.98 -4.02
CA LYS A 86 -10.25 6.44 -4.81
C LYS A 86 -10.38 7.16 -6.15
N GLY A 87 -10.31 6.39 -7.24
CA GLY A 87 -10.45 6.91 -8.60
C GLY A 87 -9.14 7.40 -9.22
N LEU A 88 -8.04 7.35 -8.47
CA LEU A 88 -6.69 7.57 -8.97
C LEU A 88 -6.04 6.25 -9.37
N GLU A 89 -5.07 6.28 -10.27
CA GLU A 89 -4.24 5.12 -10.61
C GLU A 89 -2.78 5.56 -10.64
N PHE A 90 -1.90 4.65 -10.20
CA PHE A 90 -0.47 4.88 -10.11
C PHE A 90 0.28 3.72 -10.77
N ASP A 91 1.43 4.01 -11.36
CA ASP A 91 2.32 2.97 -11.86
C ASP A 91 2.82 2.11 -10.70
N ALA A 92 3.20 2.74 -9.58
CA ALA A 92 3.49 2.07 -8.33
C ALA A 92 2.66 2.64 -7.16
N ALA A 93 2.35 1.82 -6.17
CA ALA A 93 1.78 2.31 -4.91
C ALA A 93 2.47 1.71 -3.68
N VAL A 94 2.58 2.52 -2.63
CA VAL A 94 3.02 2.13 -1.29
C VAL A 94 1.84 2.30 -0.34
N ILE A 95 1.30 1.20 0.19
CA ILE A 95 0.27 1.24 1.23
C ILE A 95 0.96 1.23 2.59
N VAL A 96 0.73 2.26 3.39
CA VAL A 96 1.28 2.39 4.74
C VAL A 96 0.18 2.06 5.75
N ASP A 97 0.53 1.26 6.75
CA ASP A 97 -0.35 0.84 7.84
C ASP A 97 -1.73 0.33 7.35
N PRO A 98 -1.77 -0.82 6.66
CA PRO A 98 -3.02 -1.40 6.18
C PRO A 98 -4.02 -1.70 7.32
N ARG A 99 -3.54 -1.95 8.54
CA ARG A 99 -4.38 -2.14 9.72
C ARG A 99 -5.11 -0.84 10.06
N GLY A 100 -4.39 0.27 10.16
CA GLY A 100 -4.98 1.59 10.41
C GLY A 100 -6.04 1.95 9.38
N VAL A 101 -5.79 1.68 8.09
CA VAL A 101 -6.79 1.88 7.02
C VAL A 101 -8.09 1.08 7.28
N VAL A 102 -7.96 -0.14 7.80
CA VAL A 102 -9.11 -1.03 8.06
C VAL A 102 -9.88 -0.62 9.31
N GLU A 103 -9.16 -0.27 10.38
CA GLU A 103 -9.78 0.02 11.68
C GLU A 103 -10.53 1.37 11.70
N GLN A 104 -10.22 2.29 10.79
CA GLN A 104 -10.84 3.61 10.72
C GLN A 104 -12.30 3.64 10.25
N SER A 105 -12.83 2.55 9.68
CA SER A 105 -14.19 2.55 9.13
C SER A 105 -14.84 1.16 9.17
N PRO A 106 -16.18 1.07 9.33
CA PRO A 106 -16.92 -0.17 9.10
C PRO A 106 -16.69 -0.78 7.70
N ASN A 107 -16.33 0.04 6.71
CA ASN A 107 -16.00 -0.39 5.36
C ASN A 107 -14.49 -0.49 5.10
N GLY A 108 -13.65 -0.48 6.14
CA GLY A 108 -12.21 -0.34 6.03
C GLY A 108 -11.53 -1.40 5.17
N MET A 109 -11.99 -2.66 5.20
CA MET A 109 -11.47 -3.69 4.30
C MET A 109 -11.73 -3.38 2.82
N ARG A 110 -12.89 -2.79 2.49
CA ARG A 110 -13.20 -2.32 1.14
C ARG A 110 -12.33 -1.14 0.75
N THR A 111 -12.07 -0.21 1.69
CA THR A 111 -11.15 0.92 1.47
C THR A 111 -9.75 0.41 1.16
N LEU A 112 -9.22 -0.52 1.97
CA LEU A 112 -7.93 -1.16 1.73
C LEU A 112 -7.89 -1.89 0.37
N TYR A 113 -8.95 -2.63 0.02
CA TYR A 113 -9.05 -3.25 -1.30
C TYR A 113 -8.93 -2.21 -2.43
N VAL A 114 -9.65 -1.09 -2.33
CA VAL A 114 -9.57 -0.02 -3.32
C VAL A 114 -8.15 0.52 -3.42
N ALA A 115 -7.51 0.83 -2.28
CA ALA A 115 -6.14 1.31 -2.22
C ALA A 115 -5.13 0.35 -2.88
N LEU A 116 -5.20 -0.94 -2.55
CA LEU A 116 -4.33 -1.98 -3.12
C LEU A 116 -4.48 -2.13 -4.64
N THR A 117 -5.64 -1.77 -5.18
CA THR A 117 -5.92 -1.85 -6.64
C THR A 117 -5.62 -0.55 -7.38
N ARG A 118 -5.09 0.48 -6.72
CA ARG A 118 -4.65 1.72 -7.40
C ARG A 118 -3.31 1.54 -8.11
N ALA A 119 -2.50 0.57 -7.66
CA ALA A 119 -1.28 0.17 -8.34
C ALA A 119 -1.59 -0.58 -9.64
N THR A 120 -1.07 -0.08 -10.76
CA THR A 120 -1.22 -0.69 -12.09
C THR A 120 -0.05 -1.61 -12.45
N ARG A 121 1.15 -1.39 -11.87
CA ARG A 121 2.35 -2.20 -12.13
C ARG A 121 2.97 -2.78 -10.84
N LEU A 122 3.36 -1.93 -9.89
CA LEU A 122 4.11 -2.33 -8.69
C LEU A 122 3.37 -1.96 -7.40
N LEU A 123 3.44 -2.84 -6.40
CA LEU A 123 2.78 -2.62 -5.11
C LEU A 123 3.73 -2.98 -3.96
N ALA A 124 3.96 -2.01 -3.07
CA ALA A 124 4.62 -2.22 -1.80
C ALA A 124 3.65 -1.98 -0.64
N VAL A 125 3.83 -2.71 0.45
CA VAL A 125 3.07 -2.49 1.70
C VAL A 125 4.05 -2.34 2.85
N VAL A 126 3.86 -1.33 3.68
CA VAL A 126 4.65 -1.06 4.88
C VAL A 126 3.75 -1.23 6.09
N THR A 127 4.13 -2.10 7.03
CA THR A 127 3.33 -2.36 8.24
C THR A 127 4.22 -2.58 9.45
N ALA A 128 3.78 -2.13 10.62
CA ALA A 128 4.39 -2.49 11.90
C ALA A 128 3.81 -3.80 12.47
N ASP A 129 2.68 -4.25 11.94
CA ASP A 129 1.92 -5.37 12.46
C ASP A 129 2.42 -6.71 11.84
N PRO A 130 2.93 -7.65 12.67
CA PRO A 130 3.45 -8.93 12.20
C PRO A 130 2.35 -9.86 11.65
N ASP A 131 1.12 -9.79 12.17
CA ASP A 131 0.01 -10.61 11.70
C ASP A 131 -0.39 -10.19 10.29
N TRP A 132 -0.43 -8.87 10.05
CA TRP A 132 -0.64 -8.32 8.71
C TRP A 132 0.49 -8.68 7.76
N THR A 133 1.73 -8.74 8.24
CA THR A 133 2.89 -9.18 7.44
C THR A 133 2.70 -10.61 6.97
N ALA A 134 2.31 -11.52 7.88
CA ALA A 134 2.03 -12.92 7.58
C ALA A 134 0.85 -13.06 6.58
N ASP A 135 -0.27 -12.38 6.84
CA ASP A 135 -1.46 -12.38 5.97
C ASP A 135 -1.16 -11.87 4.55
N LEU A 136 -0.35 -10.80 4.42
CA LEU A 136 0.03 -10.20 3.14
C LEU A 136 0.99 -11.08 2.34
N LEU A 137 1.94 -11.72 3.01
CA LEU A 137 2.88 -12.68 2.42
C LEU A 137 2.22 -14.05 2.16
N GLY A 138 1.09 -14.32 2.81
CA GLY A 138 0.41 -15.60 2.76
C GLY A 138 1.16 -16.71 3.51
N ILE A 139 1.83 -16.33 4.60
CA ILE A 139 2.46 -17.23 5.57
C ILE A 139 1.44 -17.40 6.69
N GLU A 140 1.18 -18.61 7.16
CA GLU A 140 0.35 -18.78 8.36
C GLU A 140 1.14 -18.26 9.56
N ALA A 141 0.58 -17.29 10.28
CA ALA A 141 1.15 -16.83 11.55
C ALA A 141 1.11 -18.02 12.52
N SER A 142 2.29 -18.44 13.03
CA SER A 142 2.46 -19.59 13.93
C SER A 142 2.23 -19.22 15.38
#